data_AF-A0A2A2K3K4-F1
#
_entry.id   AF-A0A2A2K3K4-F1
#
_cell.length_a   1.000
_cell.length_b   1.000
_cell.length_c   1.000
_cell.angle_alpha   90.00
_cell.angle_beta   90.00
_cell.angle_gamma   90.00
#
_symmetry.space_group_name_H-M   'P 1'
#
loop_
_entity.id
_entity.type
_entity.pdbx_description
1 polymer ?
#
loop_
_entity_poly.entity_id
_entity_poly.type
_entity_poly.pdbx_seq_one_letter_code
_entity_poly.pdbx_strand_id
1 'polypeptide(L)'
;MKFQKAPLQNGIRVYSICEIARERMSAYYPRMAHRLVAHRINHIDRGISQPTAYGKRMERLSNRIFGEVVKPTDVKSKKVVRVMAAEPLETKEQLSVEYYPNLPMFHYLTKMLRFHGLFFDDHVVFRQVQDELKILRGKVVRPPIGQGKRAQLRAKK
;
A
#
# COMPACT_ATOMS: atom_id res chain seq x y z
N MET A 1 -23.46 1.53 -38.13
CA MET A 1 -23.21 0.13 -37.74
C MET A 1 -23.02 0.07 -36.24
N LYS A 2 -23.88 -0.66 -35.50
CA LYS A 2 -23.78 -0.84 -34.05
C LYS A 2 -22.82 -2.01 -33.77
N PHE A 3 -21.73 -1.77 -33.07
CA PHE A 3 -20.83 -2.83 -32.57
C PHE A 3 -21.07 -3.03 -31.07
N GLN A 4 -21.67 -4.16 -30.72
CA GLN A 4 -21.83 -4.64 -29.35
C GLN A 4 -20.59 -5.47 -29.00
N LYS A 5 -19.80 -5.06 -27.99
CA LYS A 5 -18.70 -5.86 -27.44
C LYS A 5 -19.19 -6.69 -26.26
N ALA A 6 -19.07 -8.01 -26.37
CA ALA A 6 -19.28 -8.96 -25.28
C ALA A 6 -18.10 -8.91 -24.28
N PRO A 7 -18.33 -9.10 -22.96
CA PRO A 7 -17.23 -9.21 -22.01
C PRO A 7 -16.67 -10.64 -21.97
N LEU A 8 -15.37 -10.76 -22.23
CA LEU A 8 -14.57 -11.96 -21.95
C LEU A 8 -14.40 -12.08 -20.43
N GLN A 9 -15.09 -13.03 -19.81
CA GLN A 9 -14.87 -13.41 -18.41
C GLN A 9 -13.79 -14.50 -18.34
N ASN A 10 -12.52 -14.11 -18.22
CA ASN A 10 -11.43 -15.03 -17.88
C ASN A 10 -10.63 -14.46 -16.71
N GLY A 11 -11.16 -14.62 -15.50
CA GLY A 11 -10.39 -14.49 -14.26
C GLY A 11 -10.18 -15.88 -13.69
N ILE A 12 -8.96 -16.40 -13.82
CA ILE A 12 -8.56 -17.67 -13.19
C ILE A 12 -8.67 -17.49 -11.68
N ARG A 13 -9.74 -18.05 -11.08
CA ARG A 13 -9.82 -18.25 -9.64
C ARG A 13 -8.93 -19.43 -9.30
N VAL A 14 -7.89 -19.19 -8.52
CA VAL A 14 -7.12 -20.25 -7.86
C VAL A 14 -8.02 -20.82 -6.77
N TYR A 15 -8.79 -21.84 -7.12
CA TYR A 15 -9.62 -22.56 -6.17
C TYR A 15 -8.73 -23.45 -5.32
N SER A 16 -8.87 -23.34 -4.00
CA SER A 16 -8.40 -24.39 -3.09
C SER A 16 -9.08 -25.71 -3.49
N ILE A 17 -8.36 -26.83 -3.43
CA ILE A 17 -8.89 -28.18 -3.76
C ILE A 17 -10.20 -28.46 -2.98
N CYS A 18 -10.37 -27.83 -1.82
CA CYS A 18 -11.59 -27.89 -0.99
C CYS A 18 -12.82 -27.15 -1.53
N GLU A 19 -12.67 -26.20 -2.47
CA GLU A 19 -13.80 -25.46 -3.06
C GLU A 19 -14.39 -26.21 -4.25
N ILE A 20 -13.55 -26.81 -5.10
CA ILE A 20 -14.01 -27.65 -6.23
C ILE A 20 -14.76 -28.90 -5.73
N ALA A 21 -14.33 -29.46 -4.59
CA ALA A 21 -15.00 -30.60 -3.98
C ALA A 21 -16.40 -30.26 -3.43
N ARG A 22 -16.61 -29.03 -2.93
CA ARG A 22 -17.90 -28.60 -2.37
C ARG A 22 -18.97 -28.37 -3.43
N GLU A 23 -18.61 -27.84 -4.60
CA GLU A 23 -19.57 -27.61 -5.68
C GLU A 23 -19.96 -28.92 -6.41
N ARG A 24 -19.02 -29.86 -6.57
CA ARG A 24 -19.32 -31.16 -7.20
C ARG A 24 -20.12 -32.12 -6.33
N MET A 25 -19.95 -32.08 -5.01
CA MET A 25 -20.64 -33.01 -4.10
C MET A 25 -22.12 -32.64 -3.84
N SER A 26 -22.50 -31.38 -4.11
CA SER A 26 -23.88 -30.87 -4.01
C SER A 26 -24.79 -31.29 -5.17
N ALA A 27 -24.21 -31.66 -6.32
CA ALA A 27 -24.97 -32.00 -7.53
C ALA A 27 -25.40 -33.48 -7.63
N TYR A 28 -24.80 -34.38 -6.85
CA TYR A 28 -24.95 -35.83 -7.05
C TYR A 28 -25.88 -36.56 -6.06
N TYR A 29 -26.43 -35.86 -5.05
CA TYR A 29 -27.37 -36.47 -4.10
C TYR A 29 -28.66 -35.64 -4.01
N PRO A 30 -29.78 -36.10 -4.59
CA PRO A 30 -31.07 -35.48 -4.32
C PRO A 30 -31.37 -35.63 -2.83
N ARG A 31 -31.81 -34.53 -2.23
CA ARG A 31 -32.17 -34.38 -0.83
C ARG A 31 -33.25 -35.40 -0.43
N MET A 32 -32.84 -36.59 0.02
CA MET A 32 -33.72 -37.51 0.74
C MET A 32 -34.06 -36.87 2.07
N ALA A 33 -35.27 -36.31 2.15
CA ALA A 33 -35.86 -35.81 3.37
C ALA A 33 -36.25 -37.00 4.28
N HIS A 34 -35.26 -37.59 4.96
CA HIS A 34 -35.54 -38.39 6.12
C HIS A 34 -35.95 -37.46 7.25
N ARG A 35 -37.20 -37.61 7.71
CA ARG A 35 -37.73 -36.97 8.91
C ARG A 35 -36.93 -37.47 10.10
N LEU A 36 -35.79 -36.84 10.36
CA LEU A 36 -35.05 -37.04 11.60
C LEU A 36 -35.91 -36.47 12.72
N VAL A 37 -36.41 -37.35 13.58
CA VAL A 37 -36.99 -36.98 14.87
C VAL A 37 -35.99 -36.05 15.54
N ALA A 38 -36.44 -34.87 15.95
CA ALA A 38 -35.62 -33.91 16.66
C ALA A 38 -35.09 -34.57 17.96
N HIS A 39 -33.85 -35.04 17.92
CA HIS A 39 -33.22 -35.60 19.10
C HIS A 39 -33.02 -34.46 20.10
N ARG A 40 -33.64 -34.57 21.28
CA ARG A 40 -33.44 -33.67 22.44
C ARG A 40 -32.10 -33.92 23.15
N ILE A 41 -31.07 -34.33 22.43
CA ILE A 41 -29.71 -34.35 22.97
C ILE A 41 -29.04 -33.09 22.42
N ASN A 42 -28.73 -32.17 23.32
CA ASN A 42 -27.86 -31.04 23.01
C ASN A 42 -26.49 -31.62 22.67
N HIS A 43 -26.18 -31.73 21.39
CA HIS A 43 -24.82 -32.02 20.94
C HIS A 43 -23.88 -31.03 21.63
N ILE A 44 -22.96 -31.58 22.43
CA ILE A 44 -21.93 -30.88 23.20
C ILE A 44 -20.98 -30.08 22.27
N ASP A 45 -21.02 -30.37 20.97
CA ASP A 45 -20.23 -29.72 19.91
C ASP A 45 -20.80 -28.39 19.41
N ARG A 46 -21.91 -27.91 19.99
CA ARG A 46 -22.50 -26.61 19.63
C ARG A 46 -21.69 -25.47 20.29
N GLY A 47 -20.57 -25.12 19.66
CA GLY A 47 -19.60 -24.11 20.11
C GLY A 47 -20.19 -22.73 20.43
N ILE A 48 -19.35 -21.88 21.04
CA ILE A 48 -19.68 -20.57 21.66
C ILE A 48 -20.59 -19.65 20.79
N SER A 49 -20.59 -19.81 19.46
CA SER A 49 -21.37 -19.00 18.51
C SER A 49 -22.81 -19.48 18.21
N GLN A 50 -23.45 -20.25 19.10
CA GLN A 50 -24.86 -20.62 18.89
C GLN A 50 -25.82 -19.43 19.06
N PRO A 51 -26.97 -19.40 18.33
CA PRO A 51 -28.01 -18.37 18.48
C PRO A 51 -28.80 -18.47 19.80
N THR A 52 -28.47 -19.42 20.67
CA THR A 52 -29.10 -19.60 21.98
C THR A 52 -28.84 -18.40 22.88
N ALA A 53 -29.71 -18.18 23.87
CA ALA A 53 -29.53 -17.09 24.84
C ALA A 53 -28.21 -17.23 25.64
N TYR A 54 -27.76 -18.46 25.91
CA TYR A 54 -26.47 -18.73 26.56
C TYR A 54 -25.29 -18.40 25.64
N GLY A 55 -25.33 -18.82 24.36
CA GLY A 55 -24.28 -18.50 23.39
C GLY A 55 -24.06 -16.99 23.24
N LYS A 56 -25.14 -16.22 23.11
CA LYS A 56 -25.08 -14.74 23.08
C LYS A 56 -24.48 -14.11 24.34
N ARG A 57 -24.68 -14.72 25.52
CA ARG A 57 -24.04 -14.26 26.77
C ARG A 57 -22.55 -14.57 26.80
N MET A 58 -22.18 -15.76 26.31
CA MET A 58 -20.78 -16.18 26.22
C MET A 58 -19.99 -15.34 25.22
N GLU A 59 -20.56 -15.05 24.03
CA GLU A 59 -19.98 -14.16 23.03
C GLU A 59 -19.79 -12.73 23.56
N ARG A 60 -20.77 -12.18 24.28
CA ARG A 60 -20.62 -10.86 24.91
C ARG A 60 -19.55 -10.86 26.00
N LEU A 61 -19.41 -11.95 26.74
CA LEU A 61 -18.40 -12.09 27.79
C LEU A 61 -17.00 -12.17 27.17
N SER A 62 -16.79 -13.02 26.15
CA SER A 62 -15.52 -13.12 25.45
C SER A 62 -15.08 -11.77 24.89
N ASN A 63 -16.00 -11.03 24.26
CA ASN A 63 -15.67 -9.72 23.69
C ASN A 63 -15.27 -8.71 24.77
N ARG A 64 -15.83 -8.80 26.00
CA ARG A 64 -15.38 -7.95 27.12
C ARG A 64 -14.01 -8.35 27.64
N ILE A 65 -13.75 -9.65 27.76
CA ILE A 65 -12.47 -10.17 28.26
C ILE A 65 -11.33 -9.76 27.32
N PHE A 66 -11.55 -9.88 26.01
CA PHE A 66 -10.53 -9.57 24.99
C PHE A 66 -10.58 -8.12 24.48
N GLY A 67 -11.47 -7.27 25.00
CA GLY A 67 -11.56 -5.86 24.60
C GLY A 67 -12.11 -5.62 23.19
N GLU A 68 -12.83 -6.58 22.63
CA GLU A 68 -13.49 -6.47 21.33
C GLU A 68 -14.87 -5.75 21.43
N VAL A 69 -15.56 -5.60 20.30
CA VAL A 69 -16.84 -4.90 20.24
C VAL A 69 -17.95 -5.75 20.88
N VAL A 70 -18.46 -5.30 22.04
CA VAL A 70 -19.50 -6.01 22.83
C VAL A 70 -20.90 -5.84 22.26
N LYS A 71 -21.23 -4.66 21.72
CA LYS A 71 -22.56 -4.38 21.17
C LYS A 71 -22.66 -4.96 19.76
N PRO A 72 -23.78 -5.61 19.39
CA PRO A 72 -24.00 -6.02 18.02
C PRO A 72 -24.04 -4.75 17.16
N THR A 73 -23.02 -4.58 16.33
CA THR A 73 -22.77 -3.35 15.57
C THR A 73 -22.83 -3.67 14.09
N ASP A 74 -23.46 -2.80 13.31
CA ASP A 74 -23.55 -2.92 11.85
C ASP A 74 -22.15 -3.01 11.20
N VAL A 75 -22.09 -3.66 10.05
CA VAL A 75 -20.88 -3.83 9.23
C VAL A 75 -20.26 -2.49 8.88
N LYS A 76 -21.08 -1.46 8.59
CA LYS A 76 -20.59 -0.11 8.31
C LYS A 76 -19.87 0.51 9.51
N SER A 77 -20.45 0.39 10.71
CA SER A 77 -19.88 0.94 11.94
C SER A 77 -18.61 0.20 12.39
N LYS A 78 -18.48 -1.10 12.08
CA LYS A 78 -17.23 -1.85 12.30
C LYS A 78 -16.05 -1.29 11.50
N LYS A 79 -16.27 -0.48 10.45
CA LYS A 79 -15.19 0.21 9.72
C LYS A 79 -14.38 1.13 10.63
N VAL A 80 -15.02 1.84 11.56
CA VAL A 80 -14.34 2.78 12.46
C VAL A 80 -13.33 2.05 13.33
N VAL A 81 -13.74 0.89 13.89
CA VAL A 81 -12.84 0.04 14.68
C VAL A 81 -11.63 -0.40 13.86
N ARG A 82 -11.82 -0.79 12.59
CA ARG A 82 -10.70 -1.18 11.71
C ARG A 82 -9.77 -0.01 11.38
N VAL A 83 -10.33 1.17 11.12
CA VAL A 83 -9.54 2.37 10.79
C VAL A 83 -8.73 2.83 12.01
N MET A 84 -9.29 2.74 13.21
CA MET A 84 -8.62 3.14 14.45
C MET A 84 -7.64 2.08 14.97
N ALA A 85 -7.89 0.80 14.67
CA ALA A 85 -6.97 -0.29 15.00
C ALA A 85 -5.78 -0.37 14.05
N ALA A 86 -5.92 0.14 12.82
CA ALA A 86 -4.83 0.20 11.86
C ALA A 86 -4.01 1.48 12.03
N GLU A 87 -2.73 1.39 11.72
CA GLU A 87 -1.87 2.58 11.66
C GLU A 87 -2.36 3.55 10.55
N PRO A 88 -2.39 4.86 10.83
CA PRO A 88 -2.71 5.88 9.83
C PRO A 88 -1.78 5.78 8.62
N LEU A 89 -2.31 6.06 7.42
CA LEU A 89 -1.53 5.94 6.18
C LEU A 89 -0.28 6.83 6.16
N GLU A 90 -0.39 8.04 6.69
CA GLU A 90 0.69 9.03 6.72
C GLU A 90 1.86 8.63 7.62
N THR A 91 1.60 7.79 8.62
CA THR A 91 2.63 7.31 9.56
C THR A 91 3.39 6.11 9.00
N LYS A 92 2.85 5.45 7.96
CA LYS A 92 3.52 4.30 7.34
C LYS A 92 4.78 4.75 6.64
N GLU A 93 5.91 4.15 6.97
CA GLU A 93 7.24 4.52 6.45
C GLU A 93 7.30 4.61 4.91
N GLN A 94 6.52 3.79 4.20
CA GLN A 94 6.52 3.76 2.73
C GLN A 94 5.76 4.93 2.09
N LEU A 95 4.83 5.54 2.82
CA LEU A 95 3.97 6.64 2.35
C LEU A 95 4.20 7.93 3.13
N SER A 96 5.05 7.88 4.16
CA SER A 96 5.32 9.01 5.03
C SER A 96 6.09 10.09 4.29
N VAL A 97 6.02 11.31 4.80
CA VAL A 97 6.81 12.45 4.33
C VAL A 97 8.31 12.17 4.41
N GLU A 98 8.71 11.29 5.33
CA GLU A 98 10.09 10.87 5.56
C GLU A 98 10.58 9.80 4.57
N TYR A 99 9.73 9.36 3.64
CA TYR A 99 10.10 8.33 2.65
C TYR A 99 11.40 8.65 1.91
N TYR A 100 11.59 9.92 1.51
CA TYR A 100 12.87 10.37 0.96
C TYR A 100 13.76 10.92 2.07
N PRO A 101 15.06 10.56 2.07
CA PRO A 101 15.99 11.13 3.03
C PRO A 101 16.15 12.63 2.81
N ASN A 102 16.62 13.33 3.83
CA ASN A 102 16.92 14.76 3.74
C ASN A 102 18.13 15.03 2.81
N LEU A 103 17.86 15.11 1.50
CA LEU A 103 18.85 15.33 0.45
C LEU A 103 19.69 16.62 0.61
N PRO A 104 19.12 17.80 0.96
CA PRO A 104 19.95 18.99 1.11
C PRO A 104 20.97 18.84 2.24
N MET A 105 20.63 18.17 3.34
CA MET A 105 21.58 17.90 4.42
C MET A 105 22.81 17.12 3.92
N PHE A 106 22.61 16.04 3.17
CA PHE A 106 23.71 15.26 2.61
C PHE A 106 24.53 16.03 1.57
N HIS A 107 23.87 16.86 0.76
CA HIS A 107 24.55 17.72 -0.21
C HIS A 107 25.46 18.74 0.47
N TYR A 108 24.96 19.41 1.52
CA TYR A 108 25.76 20.39 2.26
C TYR A 108 26.90 19.73 3.04
N LEU A 109 26.64 18.59 3.67
CA LEU A 109 27.64 17.86 4.43
C LEU A 109 28.85 17.49 3.56
N THR A 110 28.62 16.80 2.44
CA THR A 110 29.69 16.37 1.52
C THR A 110 30.43 17.56 0.91
N LYS A 111 29.73 18.65 0.61
CA LYS A 111 30.33 19.91 0.16
C LYS A 111 31.27 20.53 1.20
N MET A 112 30.86 20.59 2.47
CA MET A 112 31.70 21.11 3.55
C MET A 112 32.93 20.22 3.78
N LEU A 113 32.74 18.90 3.85
CA LEU A 113 33.85 17.96 4.00
C LEU A 113 34.90 18.08 2.88
N ARG A 114 34.44 18.33 1.64
CA ARG A 114 35.32 18.62 0.50
C ARG A 114 36.10 19.91 0.68
N PHE A 115 35.49 20.98 1.20
CA PHE A 115 36.21 22.23 1.48
C PHE A 115 37.25 22.09 2.59
N HIS A 116 37.01 21.22 3.55
CA HIS A 116 37.98 20.89 4.60
C HIS A 116 39.06 19.89 4.16
N GLY A 117 39.00 19.36 2.94
CA GLY A 117 39.95 18.38 2.42
C GLY A 117 39.81 16.98 3.02
N LEU A 118 38.75 16.73 3.79
CA LEU A 118 38.48 15.43 4.42
C LEU A 118 37.81 14.45 3.46
N PHE A 119 37.12 14.96 2.45
CA PHE A 119 36.39 14.16 1.46
C PHE A 119 36.78 14.55 0.04
N PHE A 120 37.09 13.54 -0.78
CA PHE A 120 37.37 13.71 -2.20
C PHE A 120 36.15 13.28 -3.03
N ASP A 121 35.56 14.23 -3.77
CA ASP A 121 34.38 14.00 -4.61
C ASP A 121 34.77 13.97 -6.10
N ASP A 122 34.97 12.77 -6.64
CA ASP A 122 35.36 12.53 -8.04
C ASP A 122 34.38 13.17 -9.03
N HIS A 123 33.08 13.12 -8.73
CA HIS A 123 32.04 13.61 -9.63
C HIS A 123 32.02 15.14 -9.72
N VAL A 124 32.29 15.82 -8.60
CA VAL A 124 32.49 17.28 -8.60
C VAL A 124 33.78 17.66 -9.32
N VAL A 125 34.88 16.94 -9.06
CA VAL A 125 36.19 17.19 -9.71
C VAL A 125 36.09 17.01 -11.22
N PHE A 126 35.47 15.92 -11.68
CA PHE A 126 35.26 15.68 -13.10
C PHE A 126 34.46 16.82 -13.77
N ARG A 127 33.39 17.30 -13.13
CA ARG A 127 32.62 18.43 -13.65
C ARG A 127 33.44 19.73 -13.75
N GLN A 128 34.31 19.99 -12.77
CA GLN A 128 35.20 21.16 -12.77
C GLN A 128 36.18 21.10 -13.95
N VAL A 129 36.87 19.97 -14.11
CA VAL A 129 37.81 19.74 -15.23
C VAL A 129 37.10 19.89 -16.57
N GLN A 130 35.89 19.33 -16.72
CA GLN A 130 35.11 19.46 -17.95
C GLN A 130 34.72 20.91 -18.24
N ASP A 131 34.40 21.69 -17.22
CA ASP A 131 34.07 23.10 -17.39
C ASP A 131 35.30 23.94 -17.76
N GLU A 132 36.47 23.66 -17.18
CA GLU A 132 37.75 24.26 -17.56
C GLU A 132 38.11 23.97 -19.03
N LEU A 133 37.99 22.72 -19.46
CA LEU A 133 38.24 22.33 -20.85
C LEU A 133 37.29 23.03 -21.84
N LYS A 134 36.03 23.28 -21.44
CA LYS A 134 35.09 24.06 -22.27
C LYS A 134 35.50 25.52 -22.36
N ILE A 135 35.96 26.12 -21.25
CA ILE A 135 36.45 27.50 -21.22
C ILE A 135 37.68 27.65 -22.12
N LEU A 136 38.63 26.71 -22.04
CA LEU A 136 39.82 26.69 -22.91
C LEU A 136 39.46 26.56 -24.39
N ARG A 137 38.36 25.87 -24.73
CA ARG A 137 37.80 25.83 -26.09
C ARG A 137 37.06 27.11 -26.51
N GLY A 138 37.03 28.14 -25.65
CA GLY A 138 36.33 29.39 -25.89
C GLY A 138 34.81 29.33 -25.67
N LYS A 139 34.28 28.26 -25.05
CA LYS A 139 32.85 28.16 -24.76
C LYS A 139 32.52 28.85 -23.45
N VAL A 140 31.52 29.73 -23.48
CA VAL A 140 30.96 30.33 -22.26
C VAL A 140 30.05 29.29 -21.58
N VAL A 141 30.55 28.61 -20.53
CA VAL A 141 29.84 27.51 -19.85
C VAL A 141 28.63 28.00 -19.07
N ARG A 142 28.77 29.11 -18.34
CA ARG A 142 27.71 29.69 -17.51
C ARG A 142 27.70 31.20 -17.75
N PRO A 143 26.97 31.70 -18.76
CA PRO A 143 26.84 33.14 -18.96
C PRO A 143 26.13 33.76 -17.76
N PRO A 144 26.48 34.99 -17.37
CA PRO A 144 25.78 35.68 -16.30
C PRO A 144 24.30 35.83 -16.67
N ILE A 145 23.45 35.77 -15.65
CA ILE A 145 21.99 35.84 -15.82
C ILE A 145 21.64 37.10 -16.62
N GLY A 146 20.85 36.94 -17.68
CA GLY A 146 20.48 38.03 -18.58
C GLY A 146 21.38 38.21 -19.81
N GLN A 147 22.61 37.69 -19.83
CA GLN A 147 23.52 37.77 -21.00
C GLN A 147 23.53 36.50 -21.87
N GLY A 148 22.42 35.76 -21.84
CA GLY A 148 22.26 34.58 -22.69
C GLY A 148 22.28 34.93 -24.18
N LYS A 149 22.28 33.91 -25.04
CA LYS A 149 22.35 34.05 -26.50
C LYS A 149 21.36 35.09 -27.06
N ARG A 150 20.14 35.15 -26.52
CA ARG A 150 19.10 36.11 -26.94
C ARG A 150 19.52 37.57 -26.72
N ALA A 151 20.15 37.89 -25.59
CA ALA A 151 20.59 39.25 -25.30
C ALA A 151 21.77 39.67 -26.19
N GLN A 152 22.70 38.75 -26.46
CA GLN A 152 23.84 39.00 -27.36
C GLN A 152 23.38 39.25 -28.80
N LEU A 153 22.36 38.54 -29.27
CA LEU A 153 21.76 38.77 -30.59
C LEU A 153 21.03 40.12 -30.67
N ARG A 154 20.39 40.57 -29.59
CA ARG A 154 19.75 41.90 -29.53
C ARG A 154 20.76 43.04 -29.52
N ALA A 155 21.85 42.91 -28.77
CA ALA A 155 22.89 43.95 -28.68
C ALA A 155 23.72 44.11 -29.97
N LYS A 156 23.74 43.09 -30.84
CA LYS A 156 24.43 43.12 -32.14
C LYS A 156 23.61 43.76 -33.27
N LYS A 157 22.32 44.03 -33.04
CA LYS A 157 21.41 44.61 -34.03
C LYS A 157 21.36 46.11 -33.83
#